data_AF-A0A7X3U0R3-F1
#
_entry.id   AF-A0A7X3U0R3-F1
#
_cell.length_a   1.000
_cell.length_b   1.000
_cell.length_c   1.000
_cell.angle_alpha   90.00
_cell.angle_beta   90.00
_cell.angle_gamma   90.00
#
_symmetry.space_group_name_H-M   'P 1'
#
loop_
_entity.id
_entity.type
_entity.pdbx_description
1 polymer ?
#
loop_
_entity_poly.entity_id
_entity_poly.type
_entity_poly.pdbx_seq_one_letter_code
_entity_poly.pdbx_strand_id
1 'polypeptide(L)'
;MTEHSPSASKPSNSRGSLRFALTVGAWFVGLFGLMRLAWVERTLLTPFAQVQQDVADQLTGAPSNLVYADASCSGGDPMALCMGAIFAFPATWGSRLRGAAIGLLAITALNIVRLGNLSLVAADRDLLNLMHIYIWPAILILAAAGYVYWWMSRQGTDTDGGDGGFGAVGLSGAARRFMLLTVLLVVAYFALTPLVYESRMVSILGGWVAVVGGGLLAAAGTTVNVSGQLLRTPHGAFLVTQECIFTPLIPVYLAGVLSVPLSRGRRALALLAAPFIFFAVGVARLLVLAVPRTVIPEHDVAIHAFSQTLLAVILVVAAAIWAGTPAGARRTGGAGRGGLAIVTGCLLAAVAGLFWGDLLRAAVGGVQGLVGNAGHQYSDSQGALAILPAFQLGLFAALWLALGAERAWRRGLAGIGLLALLQALLLLSLGELAFRFGLDPHVGLIRTWAIAAPLGMVWLLWRPAAAGRTSPLPPSPLPQPG
;
A
#
# COMPACT_ATOMS: atom_id res chain seq x y z
N MET A 1 9.91 50.71 26.60
CA MET A 1 8.84 49.71 26.48
C MET A 1 8.70 49.38 25.00
N THR A 2 9.32 48.30 24.55
CA THR A 2 9.27 47.82 23.17
C THR A 2 8.24 46.70 23.10
N GLU A 3 7.09 46.96 22.46
CA GLU A 3 6.04 45.99 22.24
C GLU A 3 6.54 44.85 21.33
N HIS A 4 6.58 43.64 21.87
CA HIS A 4 6.72 42.41 21.10
C HIS A 4 5.36 42.07 20.49
N SER A 5 5.16 42.36 19.20
CA SER A 5 4.03 41.82 18.46
C SER A 5 4.16 40.30 18.34
N PRO A 6 3.15 39.50 18.76
CA PRO A 6 3.20 38.06 18.64
C PRO A 6 3.12 37.65 17.17
N SER A 7 4.14 36.93 16.68
CA SER A 7 4.16 36.39 15.32
C SER A 7 2.98 35.44 15.13
N ALA A 8 2.01 35.82 14.30
CA ALA A 8 0.93 34.95 13.88
C ALA A 8 1.51 33.71 13.20
N SER A 9 1.37 32.55 13.84
CA SER A 9 1.80 31.27 13.29
C SER A 9 1.00 30.97 12.03
N LYS A 10 1.66 31.03 10.86
CA LYS A 10 1.07 30.71 9.55
C LYS A 10 0.45 29.30 9.60
N PRO A 11 -0.85 29.12 9.29
CA PRO A 11 -1.49 27.81 9.35
C PRO A 11 -0.78 26.83 8.40
N SER A 12 -0.33 25.69 8.93
CA SER A 12 0.45 24.70 8.19
C SER A 12 -0.33 24.13 7.01
N ASN A 13 0.32 24.06 5.85
CA ASN A 13 -0.21 23.66 4.54
C ASN A 13 -0.51 22.13 4.41
N SER A 14 -1.07 21.52 5.45
CA SER A 14 -1.26 20.06 5.58
C SER A 14 -2.20 19.47 4.52
N ARG A 15 -3.19 20.25 4.07
CA ARG A 15 -4.14 19.82 3.03
C ARG A 15 -3.48 19.66 1.66
N GLY A 16 -2.49 20.47 1.32
CA GLY A 16 -1.75 20.37 0.06
C GLY A 16 -0.88 19.11 0.00
N SER A 17 -0.20 18.79 1.11
CA SER A 17 0.65 17.59 1.21
C SER A 17 -0.16 16.29 1.13
N LEU A 18 -1.33 16.23 1.79
CA LEU A 18 -2.20 15.05 1.71
C LEU A 18 -2.78 14.86 0.31
N ARG A 19 -3.24 15.93 -0.34
CA ARG A 19 -3.74 15.85 -1.72
C ARG A 19 -2.66 15.32 -2.67
N PHE A 20 -1.45 15.85 -2.57
CA PHE A 20 -0.32 15.37 -3.38
C PHE A 20 -0.05 13.88 -3.12
N ALA A 21 0.04 13.45 -1.85
CA ALA A 21 0.26 12.05 -1.50
C ALA A 21 -0.84 11.11 -2.04
N LEU A 22 -2.10 11.53 -1.95
CA LEU A 22 -3.24 10.80 -2.53
C LEU A 22 -3.17 10.73 -4.05
N THR A 23 -2.77 11.83 -4.71
CA THR A 23 -2.59 11.86 -6.17
C THR A 23 -1.44 10.97 -6.62
N VAL A 24 -0.31 10.96 -5.91
CA VAL A 24 0.80 10.03 -6.15
C VAL A 24 0.32 8.58 -6.00
N GLY A 25 -0.37 8.29 -4.90
CA GLY A 25 -0.93 6.96 -4.65
C GLY A 25 -1.87 6.51 -5.77
N ALA A 26 -2.78 7.39 -6.21
CA ALA A 26 -3.71 7.08 -7.30
C ALA A 26 -2.98 6.79 -8.63
N TRP A 27 -1.97 7.58 -8.99
CA TRP A 27 -1.17 7.34 -10.19
C TRP A 27 -0.36 6.04 -10.10
N PHE A 28 0.24 5.74 -8.95
CA PHE A 28 0.95 4.48 -8.76
C PHE A 28 0.00 3.29 -8.89
N VAL A 29 -1.10 3.29 -8.16
CA VAL A 29 -2.09 2.20 -8.25
C VAL A 29 -2.61 2.05 -9.68
N GLY A 30 -2.91 3.15 -10.37
CA GLY A 30 -3.37 3.13 -11.76
C GLY A 30 -2.34 2.59 -12.74
N LEU A 31 -1.09 3.07 -12.69
CA LEU A 31 -0.03 2.66 -13.63
C LEU A 31 0.46 1.24 -13.36
N PHE A 32 0.72 0.86 -12.10
CA PHE A 32 1.05 -0.51 -11.75
C PHE A 32 -0.12 -1.46 -12.08
N GLY A 33 -1.35 -1.05 -11.80
CA GLY A 33 -2.55 -1.79 -12.20
C GLY A 33 -2.61 -2.05 -13.69
N LEU A 34 -2.43 -1.00 -14.49
CA LEU A 34 -2.42 -1.08 -15.95
C LEU A 34 -1.31 -2.00 -16.47
N MET A 35 -0.09 -1.86 -15.96
CA MET A 35 1.06 -2.67 -16.38
C MET A 35 0.91 -4.15 -16.04
N ARG A 36 0.18 -4.47 -14.97
CA ARG A 36 -0.10 -5.85 -14.53
C ARG A 36 -1.33 -6.47 -15.20
N LEU A 37 -1.98 -5.77 -16.13
CA LEU A 37 -2.96 -6.40 -17.01
C LEU A 37 -2.21 -7.33 -17.96
N ALA A 38 -2.53 -8.62 -17.97
CA ALA A 38 -1.78 -9.55 -18.81
C ALA A 38 -1.90 -9.26 -20.33
N TRP A 39 -2.89 -8.47 -20.80
CA TRP A 39 -2.89 -7.94 -22.17
C TRP A 39 -1.75 -6.95 -22.39
N VAL A 40 -1.51 -6.04 -21.44
CA VAL A 40 -0.38 -5.09 -21.46
C VAL A 40 0.93 -5.86 -21.32
N GLU A 41 1.01 -6.84 -20.42
CA GLU A 41 2.21 -7.66 -20.27
C GLU A 41 2.55 -8.40 -21.56
N ARG A 42 1.58 -9.06 -22.21
CA ARG A 42 1.82 -9.83 -23.44
C ARG A 42 2.02 -8.98 -24.69
N THR A 43 1.28 -7.88 -24.84
CA THR A 43 1.26 -7.09 -26.08
C THR A 43 2.27 -5.95 -26.08
N LEU A 44 2.60 -5.42 -24.91
CA LEU A 44 3.49 -4.26 -24.77
C LEU A 44 4.76 -4.61 -24.03
N LEU A 45 4.68 -5.11 -22.79
CA LEU A 45 5.88 -5.26 -21.95
C LEU A 45 6.78 -6.41 -22.39
N THR A 46 6.23 -7.55 -22.83
CA THR A 46 7.03 -8.69 -23.30
C THR A 46 7.77 -8.35 -24.59
N PRO A 47 7.12 -7.84 -25.66
CA PRO A 47 7.84 -7.44 -26.86
C PRO A 47 8.86 -6.33 -26.58
N PHE A 48 8.51 -5.38 -25.69
CA PHE A 48 9.44 -4.33 -25.29
C PHE A 48 10.67 -4.90 -24.55
N ALA A 49 10.48 -5.84 -23.62
CA ALA A 49 11.58 -6.53 -22.94
C ALA A 49 12.46 -7.31 -23.91
N GLN A 50 11.86 -7.98 -24.89
CA GLN A 50 12.57 -8.71 -25.95
C GLN A 50 13.42 -7.77 -26.80
N VAL A 51 12.87 -6.63 -27.24
CA VAL A 51 13.64 -5.62 -27.98
C VAL A 51 14.81 -5.09 -27.14
N GLN A 52 14.61 -4.83 -25.84
CA GLN A 52 15.69 -4.41 -24.96
C GLN A 52 16.77 -5.49 -24.83
N GLN A 53 16.37 -6.76 -24.74
CA GLN A 53 17.29 -7.91 -24.70
C GLN A 53 18.09 -8.03 -25.99
N ASP A 54 17.44 -7.94 -27.15
CA ASP A 54 18.09 -8.01 -28.47
C ASP A 54 19.15 -6.91 -28.62
N VAL A 55 18.84 -5.68 -28.19
CA VAL A 55 19.81 -4.58 -28.19
C VAL A 55 20.95 -4.86 -27.22
N ALA A 56 20.66 -5.39 -26.03
CA ALA A 56 21.69 -5.70 -25.04
C ALA A 56 22.65 -6.79 -25.52
N ASP A 57 22.14 -7.85 -26.15
CA ASP A 57 22.94 -8.93 -26.69
C ASP A 57 23.80 -8.46 -27.87
N GLN A 58 23.27 -7.59 -28.73
CA GLN A 58 24.06 -6.94 -29.79
C GLN A 58 25.20 -6.07 -29.23
N LEU A 59 24.95 -5.33 -28.15
CA LEU A 59 25.96 -4.47 -27.54
C LEU A 59 27.03 -5.24 -26.78
N THR A 60 26.68 -6.37 -26.17
CA THR A 60 27.59 -7.16 -25.33
C THR A 60 28.25 -8.33 -26.06
N GLY A 61 27.70 -8.77 -27.20
CA GLY A 61 28.11 -9.98 -27.89
C GLY A 61 27.73 -11.27 -27.16
N ALA A 62 26.84 -11.18 -26.15
CA ALA A 62 26.41 -12.32 -25.37
C ALA A 62 25.45 -13.24 -26.16
N PRO A 63 25.44 -14.55 -25.91
CA PRO A 63 24.53 -15.47 -26.59
C PRO A 63 23.07 -15.23 -26.17
N SER A 64 22.21 -14.94 -27.16
CA SER A 64 20.79 -14.61 -26.93
C SER A 64 19.90 -15.76 -26.43
N ASN A 65 20.46 -16.98 -26.31
CA ASN A 65 19.73 -18.17 -25.86
C ASN A 65 19.91 -18.49 -24.37
N LEU A 66 20.73 -17.72 -23.64
CA LEU A 66 21.01 -18.01 -22.22
C LEU A 66 20.01 -17.36 -21.26
N VAL A 67 19.40 -16.24 -21.63
CA VAL A 67 18.44 -15.50 -20.79
C VAL A 67 17.22 -15.12 -21.63
N TYR A 68 16.03 -15.56 -21.22
CA TYR A 68 14.78 -15.17 -21.85
C TYR A 68 14.13 -14.02 -21.06
N ALA A 69 14.02 -12.86 -21.70
CA ALA A 69 13.39 -11.68 -21.11
C ALA A 69 11.86 -11.75 -21.24
N ASP A 70 11.18 -11.90 -20.10
CA ASP A 70 9.72 -11.82 -20.00
C ASP A 70 9.25 -10.40 -19.64
N ALA A 71 7.94 -10.20 -19.44
CA ALA A 71 7.38 -8.92 -19.05
C ALA A 71 8.00 -8.32 -17.77
N SER A 72 8.47 -9.15 -16.84
CA SER A 72 9.12 -8.70 -15.59
C SER A 72 10.52 -8.10 -15.85
N CYS A 73 11.12 -8.44 -16.99
CA CYS A 73 12.42 -7.95 -17.42
C CYS A 73 12.36 -6.57 -18.11
N SER A 74 11.17 -6.08 -18.48
CA SER A 74 10.95 -4.81 -19.21
C SER A 74 11.42 -3.54 -18.49
N GLY A 75 11.63 -3.62 -17.17
CA GLY A 75 11.80 -2.42 -16.34
C GLY A 75 10.51 -1.62 -16.17
N GLY A 76 9.34 -2.23 -16.41
CA GLY A 76 8.03 -1.59 -16.27
C GLY A 76 7.79 -0.99 -14.88
N ASP A 77 8.13 -1.70 -13.80
CA ASP A 77 7.93 -1.22 -12.42
C ASP A 77 8.63 0.13 -12.12
N PRO A 78 9.96 0.30 -12.35
CA PRO A 78 10.60 1.60 -12.15
C PRO A 78 10.10 2.68 -13.12
N MET A 79 9.67 2.31 -14.34
CA MET A 79 9.03 3.24 -15.28
C MET A 79 7.68 3.75 -14.74
N ALA A 80 6.84 2.86 -14.20
CA ALA A 80 5.55 3.20 -13.59
C ALA A 80 5.75 4.14 -12.38
N LEU A 81 6.75 3.84 -11.54
CA LEU A 81 7.12 4.66 -10.39
C LEU A 81 7.60 6.05 -10.83
N CYS A 82 8.43 6.14 -11.86
CA CYS A 82 8.90 7.41 -12.42
C CYS A 82 7.74 8.24 -12.98
N MET A 83 6.92 7.64 -13.85
CA MET A 83 5.78 8.32 -14.49
C MET A 83 4.75 8.76 -13.45
N GLY A 84 4.40 7.91 -12.49
CA GLY A 84 3.38 8.24 -11.50
C GLY A 84 3.79 9.42 -10.61
N ALA A 85 5.08 9.51 -10.27
CA ALA A 85 5.58 10.63 -9.49
C ALA A 85 5.56 11.94 -10.30
N ILE A 86 5.92 11.88 -11.58
CA ILE A 86 5.91 13.03 -12.50
C ILE A 86 4.48 13.50 -12.79
N PHE A 87 3.55 12.57 -13.06
CA PHE A 87 2.15 12.90 -13.35
C PHE A 87 1.39 13.42 -12.14
N ALA A 88 1.77 12.99 -10.94
CA ALA A 88 1.25 13.54 -9.70
C ALA A 88 1.82 14.92 -9.36
N PHE A 89 3.01 15.27 -9.89
CA PHE A 89 3.65 16.55 -9.61
C PHE A 89 2.89 17.71 -10.26
N PRO A 90 2.64 18.82 -9.55
CA PRO A 90 1.84 19.94 -10.04
C PRO A 90 2.60 20.84 -11.05
N ALA A 91 3.19 20.26 -12.09
CA ALA A 91 3.79 20.99 -13.22
C ALA A 91 2.81 21.17 -14.38
N THR A 92 3.16 21.97 -15.40
CA THR A 92 2.41 22.01 -16.66
C THR A 92 2.49 20.66 -17.37
N TRP A 93 1.43 20.27 -18.09
CA TRP A 93 1.41 18.97 -18.80
C TRP A 93 2.55 18.82 -19.81
N GLY A 94 2.95 19.89 -20.50
CA GLY A 94 4.11 19.87 -21.38
C GLY A 94 5.43 19.59 -20.65
N SER A 95 5.58 20.04 -19.40
CA SER A 95 6.74 19.66 -18.56
C SER A 95 6.63 18.22 -18.09
N ARG A 96 5.45 17.78 -17.64
CA ARG A 96 5.23 16.39 -17.19
C ARG A 96 5.49 15.39 -18.30
N LEU A 97 5.00 15.63 -19.51
CA LEU A 97 5.18 14.74 -20.65
C LEU A 97 6.65 14.66 -21.08
N ARG A 98 7.36 15.80 -21.14
CA ARG A 98 8.80 15.82 -21.43
C ARG A 98 9.61 15.12 -20.34
N GLY A 99 9.30 15.39 -19.08
CA GLY A 99 9.93 14.75 -17.92
C GLY A 99 9.70 13.23 -17.92
N ALA A 100 8.48 12.78 -18.20
CA ALA A 100 8.15 11.37 -18.30
C ALA A 100 8.88 10.71 -19.47
N ALA A 101 8.90 11.33 -20.66
CA ALA A 101 9.60 10.79 -21.83
C ALA A 101 11.11 10.64 -21.60
N ILE A 102 11.77 11.67 -21.06
CA ILE A 102 13.21 11.61 -20.75
C ILE A 102 13.48 10.54 -19.66
N GLY A 103 12.62 10.45 -18.64
CA GLY A 103 12.75 9.45 -17.58
C GLY A 103 12.60 8.02 -18.11
N LEU A 104 11.62 7.78 -18.97
CA LEU A 104 11.42 6.49 -19.63
C LEU A 104 12.62 6.10 -20.47
N LEU A 105 13.18 7.03 -21.26
CA LEU A 105 14.38 6.79 -22.06
C LEU A 105 15.59 6.45 -21.18
N ALA A 106 15.81 7.20 -20.09
CA ALA A 106 16.91 6.95 -19.16
C ALA A 106 16.79 5.57 -18.48
N ILE A 107 15.60 5.21 -18.01
CA ILE A 107 15.34 3.91 -17.39
C ILE A 107 15.47 2.78 -18.41
N THR A 108 15.00 2.99 -19.65
CA THR A 108 15.13 2.02 -20.75
C THR A 108 16.60 1.75 -21.06
N ALA A 109 17.42 2.79 -21.20
CA ALA A 109 18.85 2.66 -21.46
C ALA A 109 19.54 1.90 -20.31
N LEU A 110 19.22 2.22 -19.07
CA LEU A 110 19.77 1.52 -17.90
C LEU A 110 19.31 0.06 -17.83
N ASN A 111 18.06 -0.24 -18.22
CA ASN A 111 17.54 -1.60 -18.27
C ASN A 111 18.21 -2.44 -19.38
N ILE A 112 18.59 -1.84 -20.51
CA ILE A 112 19.39 -2.52 -21.54
C ILE A 112 20.76 -2.93 -20.97
N VAL A 113 21.42 -2.03 -20.23
CA VAL A 113 22.68 -2.37 -19.53
C VAL A 113 22.48 -3.51 -18.52
N ARG A 114 21.36 -3.49 -17.77
CA ARG A 114 20.98 -4.59 -16.88
C ARG A 114 20.91 -5.92 -17.62
N LEU A 115 20.12 -5.98 -18.69
CA LEU A 115 19.92 -7.23 -19.44
C LEU A 115 21.23 -7.77 -20.01
N GLY A 116 22.07 -6.90 -20.59
CA GLY A 116 23.37 -7.31 -21.12
C GLY A 116 24.31 -7.81 -20.02
N ASN A 117 24.31 -7.16 -18.86
CA ASN A 117 25.08 -7.64 -17.72
C ASN A 117 24.58 -9.00 -17.21
N LEU A 118 23.26 -9.23 -17.17
CA LEU A 118 22.67 -10.53 -16.82
C LEU A 118 23.05 -11.62 -17.83
N SER A 119 23.02 -11.31 -19.14
CA SER A 119 23.47 -12.25 -20.18
C SER A 119 24.94 -12.64 -20.01
N LEU A 120 25.81 -11.69 -19.64
CA LEU A 120 27.24 -11.94 -19.42
C LEU A 120 27.53 -12.82 -18.20
N VAL A 121 26.69 -12.76 -17.16
CA VAL A 121 26.86 -13.57 -15.93
C VAL A 121 25.98 -14.82 -15.90
N ALA A 122 25.24 -15.11 -16.97
CA ALA A 122 24.22 -16.16 -17.00
C ALA A 122 24.76 -17.58 -16.70
N ALA A 123 26.05 -17.82 -16.92
CA ALA A 123 26.70 -19.10 -16.63
C ALA A 123 26.91 -19.35 -15.12
N ASP A 124 26.98 -18.30 -14.30
CA ASP A 124 27.12 -18.39 -12.86
C ASP A 124 25.75 -18.09 -12.22
N ARG A 125 25.09 -19.14 -11.74
CA ARG A 125 23.73 -19.05 -11.19
C ARG A 125 23.65 -18.16 -9.95
N ASP A 126 24.68 -18.16 -9.11
CA ASP A 126 24.69 -17.41 -7.86
C ASP A 126 24.93 -15.93 -8.15
N LEU A 127 25.87 -15.63 -9.07
CA LEU A 127 26.10 -14.28 -9.54
C LEU A 127 24.89 -13.72 -10.32
N LEU A 128 24.26 -14.54 -11.16
CA LEU A 128 23.04 -14.18 -11.88
C LEU A 128 21.93 -13.83 -10.89
N ASN A 129 21.68 -14.66 -9.88
CA ASN A 129 20.68 -14.39 -8.85
C ASN A 129 21.01 -13.11 -8.07
N LEU A 130 22.27 -12.91 -7.71
CA LEU A 130 22.73 -11.70 -7.02
C LEU A 130 22.43 -10.44 -7.85
N MET A 131 22.82 -10.45 -9.12
CA MET A 131 22.62 -9.33 -10.04
C MET A 131 21.14 -9.10 -10.35
N HIS A 132 20.39 -10.18 -10.61
CA HIS A 132 19.01 -10.14 -11.06
C HIS A 132 18.05 -9.69 -9.96
N ILE A 133 18.15 -10.29 -8.78
CA ILE A 133 17.16 -10.10 -7.71
C ILE A 133 17.50 -8.88 -6.85
N TYR A 134 18.78 -8.52 -6.73
CA TYR A 134 19.22 -7.53 -5.75
C TYR A 134 19.87 -6.30 -6.36
N ILE A 135 20.96 -6.45 -7.11
CA ILE A 135 21.78 -5.30 -7.53
C ILE A 135 21.03 -4.45 -8.54
N TRP A 136 20.61 -5.03 -9.66
CA TRP A 136 19.99 -4.27 -10.74
C TRP A 136 18.63 -3.66 -10.38
N PRO A 137 17.71 -4.36 -9.67
CA PRO A 137 16.48 -3.75 -9.18
C PRO A 137 16.76 -2.53 -8.28
N ALA A 138 17.74 -2.61 -7.38
CA ALA A 138 18.13 -1.48 -6.53
C ALA A 138 18.66 -0.30 -7.36
N ILE A 139 19.54 -0.55 -8.33
CA ILE A 139 20.08 0.47 -9.23
C ILE A 139 18.97 1.17 -10.03
N LEU A 140 18.03 0.42 -10.60
CA LEU A 140 16.91 0.97 -11.38
C LEU A 140 15.99 1.84 -10.51
N ILE A 141 15.66 1.40 -9.30
CA ILE A 141 14.83 2.17 -8.35
C ILE A 141 15.54 3.47 -7.95
N LEU A 142 16.83 3.40 -7.60
CA LEU A 142 17.62 4.57 -7.23
C LEU A 142 17.75 5.55 -8.39
N ALA A 143 17.97 5.06 -9.61
CA ALA A 143 18.05 5.88 -10.80
C ALA A 143 16.71 6.58 -11.10
N ALA A 144 15.59 5.86 -11.01
CA ALA A 144 14.25 6.43 -11.19
C ALA A 144 13.96 7.50 -10.12
N ALA A 145 14.22 7.20 -8.84
CA ALA A 145 14.00 8.14 -7.74
C ALA A 145 14.91 9.38 -7.85
N GLY A 146 16.20 9.18 -8.18
CA GLY A 146 17.17 10.25 -8.40
C GLY A 146 16.79 11.16 -9.56
N TYR A 147 16.36 10.56 -10.68
CA TYR A 147 15.86 11.30 -11.84
C TYR A 147 14.62 12.13 -11.51
N VAL A 148 13.61 11.53 -10.87
CA VAL A 148 12.39 12.23 -10.46
C VAL A 148 12.73 13.39 -9.53
N TYR A 149 13.59 13.17 -8.54
CA TYR A 149 14.04 14.21 -7.61
C TYR A 149 14.73 15.37 -8.35
N TRP A 150 15.67 15.04 -9.24
CA TRP A 150 16.37 16.04 -10.07
C TRP A 150 15.40 16.83 -10.94
N TRP A 151 14.48 16.16 -11.64
CA TRP A 151 13.48 16.81 -12.49
C TRP A 151 12.58 17.73 -11.67
N MET A 152 12.03 17.25 -10.55
CA MET A 152 11.22 18.06 -9.64
C MET A 152 11.97 19.29 -9.11
N SER A 153 13.27 19.14 -8.81
CA SER A 153 14.09 20.26 -8.34
C SER A 153 14.24 21.39 -9.36
N ARG A 154 14.21 21.07 -10.66
CA ARG A 154 14.24 22.04 -11.76
C ARG A 154 12.90 22.70 -12.05
N GLN A 155 11.80 22.11 -11.58
CA GLN A 155 10.49 22.75 -11.71
C GLN A 155 10.28 23.89 -10.71
N GLY A 156 11.07 23.96 -9.64
CA GLY A 156 10.93 24.96 -8.57
C GLY A 156 11.50 26.36 -8.89
N THR A 157 12.14 26.55 -10.05
CA THR A 157 12.74 27.83 -10.46
C THR A 157 11.86 28.68 -11.38
N ASP A 158 10.82 28.11 -11.98
CA ASP A 158 10.10 28.76 -13.10
C ASP A 158 8.70 29.30 -12.75
N THR A 159 8.23 29.15 -11.51
CA THR A 159 6.89 29.60 -11.08
C THR A 159 6.95 30.76 -10.10
N ASP A 160 7.32 31.95 -10.59
CA ASP A 160 7.37 33.21 -9.81
C ASP A 160 6.40 34.27 -10.38
N GLY A 161 5.16 33.89 -10.70
CA GLY A 161 4.23 34.79 -11.40
C GLY A 161 2.73 34.55 -11.23
N GLY A 162 2.26 34.01 -10.11
CA GLY A 162 0.81 33.90 -9.88
C GLY A 162 0.43 33.51 -8.47
N ASP A 163 -0.23 34.43 -7.77
CA ASP A 163 -0.90 34.22 -6.49
C ASP A 163 -1.91 33.07 -6.58
N GLY A 164 -1.44 31.88 -6.21
CA GLY A 164 -2.15 30.63 -6.42
C GLY A 164 -1.55 29.45 -5.67
N GLY A 165 -1.05 29.68 -4.46
CA GLY A 165 -1.10 28.68 -3.38
C GLY A 165 -0.51 27.28 -3.61
N PHE A 166 0.57 27.13 -4.40
CA PHE A 166 1.35 25.89 -4.46
C PHE A 166 2.86 26.13 -4.60
N GLY A 167 3.33 27.35 -4.30
CA GLY A 167 4.76 27.64 -4.14
C GLY A 167 5.34 26.72 -3.06
N ALA A 168 6.07 25.70 -3.51
CA ALA A 168 6.52 24.55 -2.76
C ALA A 168 5.39 23.83 -1.99
N VAL A 169 5.05 22.60 -2.42
CA VAL A 169 4.72 21.56 -1.43
C VAL A 169 6.01 21.36 -0.63
N GLY A 170 6.27 22.26 0.31
CA GLY A 170 7.24 22.09 1.37
C GLY A 170 6.71 20.93 2.19
N LEU A 171 6.96 19.70 1.72
CA LEU A 171 7.03 18.55 2.59
C LEU A 171 7.82 19.04 3.79
N SER A 172 7.17 19.06 4.96
CA SER A 172 7.82 19.48 6.18
C SER A 172 9.19 18.81 6.23
N GLY A 173 10.21 19.46 6.79
CA GLY A 173 11.55 18.85 6.85
C GLY A 173 11.52 17.41 7.37
N ALA A 174 10.56 17.10 8.25
CA ALA A 174 10.23 15.74 8.70
C ALA A 174 9.69 14.81 7.61
N ALA A 175 8.70 15.21 6.80
CA ALA A 175 8.16 14.39 5.72
C ALA A 175 9.20 14.11 4.62
N ARG A 176 10.01 15.10 4.25
CA ARG A 176 11.12 14.91 3.31
C ARG A 176 12.17 13.94 3.86
N ARG A 177 12.54 14.11 5.14
CA ARG A 177 13.45 13.16 5.83
C ARG A 177 12.87 11.77 5.91
N PHE A 178 11.59 11.61 6.24
CA PHE A 178 10.90 10.33 6.28
C PHE A 178 10.98 9.62 4.94
N MET A 179 10.58 10.29 3.84
CA MET A 179 10.62 9.68 2.52
C MET A 179 12.04 9.30 2.10
N LEU A 180 13.02 10.19 2.30
CA LEU A 180 14.42 9.91 1.98
C LEU A 180 14.96 8.72 2.77
N LEU A 181 14.71 8.69 4.08
CA LEU A 181 15.11 7.56 4.94
C LEU A 181 14.38 6.27 4.57
N THR A 182 13.09 6.32 4.23
CA THR A 182 12.33 5.16 3.78
C THR A 182 12.94 4.58 2.51
N VAL A 183 13.23 5.41 1.51
CA VAL A 183 13.88 4.96 0.27
C VAL A 183 15.25 4.34 0.56
N LEU A 184 16.10 5.03 1.32
CA LEU A 184 17.44 4.53 1.66
C LEU A 184 17.39 3.21 2.43
N LEU A 185 16.53 3.10 3.44
CA LEU A 185 16.42 1.91 4.28
C LEU A 185 15.74 0.75 3.53
N VAL A 186 14.79 1.01 2.65
CA VAL A 186 14.17 -0.04 1.81
C VAL A 186 15.19 -0.56 0.79
N VAL A 187 16.00 0.32 0.18
CA VAL A 187 17.09 -0.10 -0.70
C VAL A 187 18.12 -0.93 0.07
N ALA A 188 18.54 -0.46 1.25
CA ALA A 188 19.44 -1.22 2.11
C ALA A 188 18.84 -2.55 2.55
N TYR A 189 17.55 -2.60 2.86
CA TYR A 189 16.82 -3.82 3.16
C TYR A 189 16.94 -4.82 2.01
N PHE A 190 16.59 -4.42 0.77
CA PHE A 190 16.68 -5.30 -0.39
C PHE A 190 18.11 -5.77 -0.66
N ALA A 191 19.11 -4.89 -0.51
CA ALA A 191 20.51 -5.26 -0.67
C ALA A 191 20.99 -6.27 0.39
N LEU A 192 20.45 -6.21 1.60
CA LEU A 192 20.81 -7.12 2.70
C LEU A 192 19.99 -8.41 2.72
N THR A 193 18.82 -8.45 2.07
CA THR A 193 17.93 -9.62 2.03
C THR A 193 18.61 -10.95 1.74
N PRO A 194 19.49 -11.12 0.73
CA PRO A 194 20.08 -12.44 0.46
C PRO A 194 20.93 -12.93 1.63
N LEU A 195 21.81 -12.05 2.16
CA LEU A 195 22.65 -12.36 3.31
C LEU A 195 21.82 -12.66 4.57
N VAL A 196 20.71 -11.94 4.74
CA VAL A 196 19.81 -12.12 5.88
C VAL A 196 19.02 -13.42 5.75
N TYR A 197 18.56 -13.78 4.54
CA TYR A 197 17.73 -14.97 4.31
C TYR A 197 18.53 -16.28 4.45
N GLU A 198 19.83 -16.24 4.15
CA GLU A 198 20.77 -17.34 4.39
C GLU A 198 21.27 -17.40 5.85
N SER A 199 20.97 -16.37 6.65
CA SER A 199 21.43 -16.29 8.02
C SER A 199 20.76 -17.35 8.91
N ARG A 200 21.59 -18.22 9.51
CA ARG A 200 21.18 -19.16 10.56
C ARG A 200 20.43 -18.46 11.70
N MET A 201 20.79 -17.22 12.01
CA MET A 201 20.14 -16.45 13.09
C MET A 201 18.68 -16.15 12.76
N VAL A 202 18.37 -15.75 11.53
CA VAL A 202 16.99 -15.50 11.08
C VAL A 202 16.19 -16.80 11.09
N SER A 203 16.81 -17.90 10.69
CA SER A 203 16.17 -19.21 10.75
C SER A 203 15.84 -19.64 12.18
N ILE A 204 16.75 -19.39 13.14
CA ILE A 204 16.52 -19.63 14.57
C ILE A 204 15.37 -18.76 15.07
N LEU A 205 15.33 -17.47 14.71
CA LEU A 205 14.24 -16.56 15.07
C LEU A 205 12.88 -17.04 14.52
N GLY A 206 12.86 -17.57 13.29
CA GLY A 206 11.66 -18.22 12.73
C GLY A 206 11.17 -19.39 13.58
N GLY A 207 12.09 -20.22 14.07
CA GLY A 207 11.78 -21.31 15.01
C GLY A 207 11.21 -20.81 16.33
N TRP A 208 11.77 -19.74 16.90
CA TRP A 208 11.23 -19.11 18.12
C TRP A 208 9.82 -18.56 17.91
N VAL A 209 9.55 -17.93 16.77
CA VAL A 209 8.19 -17.47 16.42
C VAL A 209 7.24 -18.66 16.35
N ALA A 210 7.63 -19.77 15.73
CA ALA A 210 6.82 -20.99 15.67
C ALA A 210 6.56 -21.59 17.07
N VAL A 211 7.57 -21.66 17.93
CA VAL A 211 7.44 -22.18 19.30
C VAL A 211 6.52 -21.31 20.15
N VAL A 212 6.72 -19.98 20.15
CA VAL A 212 5.88 -19.06 20.93
C VAL A 212 4.45 -19.04 20.39
N GLY A 213 4.27 -18.97 19.07
CA GLY A 213 2.96 -19.07 18.43
C GLY A 213 2.26 -20.39 18.77
N GLY A 214 2.99 -21.51 18.70
CA GLY A 214 2.47 -22.82 19.07
C GLY A 214 2.09 -22.94 20.54
N GLY A 215 2.87 -22.36 21.45
CA GLY A 215 2.55 -22.29 22.88
C GLY A 215 1.28 -21.48 23.15
N LEU A 216 1.09 -20.34 22.49
CA LEU A 216 -0.13 -19.53 22.60
C LEU A 216 -1.36 -20.25 22.02
N LEU A 217 -1.20 -20.94 20.88
CA LEU A 217 -2.24 -21.77 20.29
C LEU A 217 -2.63 -22.94 21.20
N ALA A 218 -1.66 -23.60 21.81
CA ALA A 218 -1.88 -24.66 22.79
C ALA A 218 -2.60 -24.14 24.04
N ALA A 219 -2.20 -22.95 24.53
CA ALA A 219 -2.90 -22.28 25.63
C ALA A 219 -4.34 -21.90 25.28
N ALA A 220 -4.62 -21.64 24.00
CA ALA A 220 -5.97 -21.42 23.47
C ALA A 220 -6.75 -22.73 23.20
N GLY A 221 -6.20 -23.90 23.57
CA GLY A 221 -6.87 -25.20 23.44
C GLY A 221 -6.70 -25.88 22.08
N THR A 222 -5.80 -25.39 21.22
CA THR A 222 -5.50 -26.02 19.93
C THR A 222 -4.41 -27.07 20.09
N THR A 223 -4.54 -28.25 19.49
CA THR A 223 -3.43 -29.22 19.45
C THR A 223 -2.38 -28.73 18.44
N VAL A 224 -1.12 -28.64 18.88
CA VAL A 224 -0.04 -28.08 18.07
C VAL A 224 1.18 -29.00 18.12
N ASN A 225 1.81 -29.21 16.96
CA ASN A 225 3.12 -29.81 16.84
C ASN A 225 4.06 -28.82 16.15
N VAL A 226 5.15 -28.44 16.81
CA VAL A 226 6.17 -27.52 16.28
C VAL A 226 7.44 -28.31 16.00
N SER A 227 7.93 -28.25 14.75
CA SER A 227 9.20 -28.85 14.34
C SER A 227 10.02 -27.82 13.57
N GLY A 228 11.05 -27.27 14.22
CA GLY A 228 11.82 -26.16 13.68
C GLY A 228 10.94 -24.92 13.43
N GLN A 229 10.83 -24.50 12.17
CA GLN A 229 9.97 -23.40 11.74
C GLN A 229 8.56 -23.83 11.33
N LEU A 230 8.31 -25.14 11.25
CA LEU A 230 7.03 -25.68 10.81
C LEU A 230 6.10 -25.86 12.01
N LEU A 231 4.98 -25.15 11.99
CA LEU A 231 3.91 -25.28 12.96
C LEU A 231 2.76 -26.07 12.32
N ARG A 232 2.35 -27.17 12.94
CA ARG A 232 1.22 -28.00 12.49
C ARG A 232 0.10 -28.00 13.52
N THR A 233 -1.13 -27.83 13.05
CA THR A 233 -2.37 -27.96 13.83
C THR A 233 -3.34 -28.88 13.07
N PRO A 234 -4.45 -29.32 13.67
CA PRO A 234 -5.53 -30.00 12.94
C PRO A 234 -6.12 -29.15 11.81
N HIS A 235 -5.94 -27.83 11.89
CA HIS A 235 -6.51 -26.89 10.94
C HIS A 235 -5.57 -26.62 9.75
N GLY A 236 -4.27 -26.85 9.88
CA GLY A 236 -3.32 -26.69 8.79
C GLY A 236 -1.87 -26.73 9.25
N ALA A 237 -0.94 -26.54 8.32
CA ALA A 237 0.47 -26.40 8.62
C ALA A 237 0.97 -25.05 8.08
N PHE A 238 1.85 -24.40 8.81
CA PHE A 238 2.45 -23.14 8.39
C PHE A 238 3.95 -23.15 8.65
N LEU A 239 4.71 -22.80 7.62
CA LEU A 239 6.15 -22.65 7.69
C LEU A 239 6.48 -21.17 7.98
N VAL A 240 7.13 -20.90 9.11
CA VAL A 240 7.63 -19.55 9.42
C VAL A 240 8.87 -19.28 8.60
N THR A 241 8.65 -18.71 7.43
CA THR A 241 9.69 -18.30 6.49
C THR A 241 10.41 -17.02 6.92
N GLN A 242 11.55 -16.75 6.28
CA GLN A 242 12.38 -15.58 6.57
C GLN A 242 11.63 -14.26 6.31
N GLU A 243 10.75 -14.22 5.31
CA GLU A 243 9.91 -13.03 5.05
C GLU A 243 8.89 -12.75 6.15
N CYS A 244 8.59 -13.71 7.04
CA CYS A 244 7.76 -13.45 8.22
C CYS A 244 8.53 -12.67 9.30
N ILE A 245 9.85 -12.81 9.33
CA ILE A 245 10.73 -12.24 10.36
C ILE A 245 11.35 -10.93 9.87
N PHE A 246 11.87 -10.94 8.64
CA PHE A 246 12.50 -9.80 8.00
C PHE A 246 11.55 -9.25 6.93
N THR A 247 10.79 -8.22 7.30
CA THR A 247 9.74 -7.65 6.45
C THR A 247 10.13 -6.28 5.91
N PRO A 248 9.63 -5.86 4.74
CA PRO A 248 9.83 -4.51 4.22
C PRO A 248 9.15 -3.42 5.06
N LEU A 249 8.36 -3.78 6.09
CA LEU A 249 7.82 -2.83 7.06
C LEU A 249 8.86 -2.36 8.08
N ILE A 250 9.92 -3.15 8.33
CA ILE A 250 11.04 -2.78 9.21
C ILE A 250 11.70 -1.46 8.75
N PRO A 251 12.17 -1.31 7.51
CA PRO A 251 12.80 -0.06 7.07
C PRO A 251 11.84 1.13 7.11
N VAL A 252 10.53 0.93 6.86
CA VAL A 252 9.51 1.98 6.96
C VAL A 252 9.32 2.43 8.42
N TYR A 253 9.26 1.48 9.36
CA TYR A 253 9.20 1.77 10.79
C TYR A 253 10.43 2.57 11.25
N LEU A 254 11.62 2.11 10.89
CA LEU A 254 12.88 2.76 11.23
C LEU A 254 12.94 4.18 10.66
N ALA A 255 12.54 4.37 9.40
CA ALA A 255 12.43 5.70 8.80
C ALA A 255 11.46 6.60 9.57
N GLY A 256 10.34 6.07 10.03
CA GLY A 256 9.39 6.77 10.89
C GLY A 256 10.02 7.25 12.20
N VAL A 257 10.68 6.34 12.93
CA VAL A 257 11.35 6.65 14.21
C VAL A 257 12.47 7.69 14.04
N LEU A 258 13.22 7.62 12.94
CA LEU A 258 14.35 8.51 12.67
C LEU A 258 13.91 9.90 12.15
N SER A 259 12.76 9.98 11.49
CA SER A 259 12.25 11.24 10.92
C SER A 259 11.44 12.08 11.92
N VAL A 260 10.80 11.44 12.90
CA VAL A 260 10.01 12.13 13.93
C VAL A 260 10.94 12.80 14.96
N PRO A 261 10.65 14.03 15.40
CA PRO A 261 11.45 14.76 16.41
C PRO A 261 11.25 14.17 17.82
N LEU A 262 11.78 12.97 18.06
CA LEU A 262 11.79 12.30 19.37
C LEU A 262 13.03 12.71 20.19
N SER A 263 12.90 12.70 21.53
CA SER A 263 14.06 12.80 22.43
C SER A 263 14.98 11.58 22.27
N ARG A 264 16.28 11.72 22.59
CA ARG A 264 17.27 10.64 22.41
C ARG A 264 16.85 9.33 23.08
N GLY A 265 16.36 9.38 24.33
CA GLY A 265 15.88 8.20 25.05
C GLY A 265 14.65 7.55 24.40
N ARG A 266 13.66 8.34 23.96
CA ARG A 266 12.47 7.81 23.27
C ARG A 266 12.81 7.20 21.91
N ARG A 267 13.74 7.81 21.18
CA ARG A 267 14.24 7.26 19.91
C ARG A 267 14.97 5.94 20.14
N ALA A 268 15.87 5.87 21.12
CA ALA A 268 16.56 4.63 21.46
C ALA A 268 15.57 3.52 21.85
N LEU A 269 14.58 3.83 22.69
CA LEU A 269 13.54 2.88 23.07
C LEU A 269 12.73 2.39 21.86
N ALA A 270 12.34 3.29 20.94
CA ALA A 270 11.62 2.91 19.73
C ALA A 270 12.47 2.02 18.79
N LEU A 271 13.76 2.33 18.62
CA LEU A 271 14.66 1.49 17.83
C LEU A 271 14.85 0.10 18.48
N LEU A 272 15.04 0.04 19.80
CA LEU A 272 15.14 -1.20 20.56
C LEU A 272 13.84 -2.01 20.55
N ALA A 273 12.68 -1.35 20.44
CA ALA A 273 11.39 -2.01 20.36
C ALA A 273 11.15 -2.70 19.01
N ALA A 274 11.81 -2.28 17.93
CA ALA A 274 11.61 -2.82 16.59
C ALA A 274 11.64 -4.36 16.54
N PRO A 275 12.71 -5.07 16.96
CA PRO A 275 12.75 -6.54 16.89
C PRO A 275 11.61 -7.21 17.67
N PHE A 276 11.22 -6.67 18.82
CA PHE A 276 10.12 -7.21 19.62
C PHE A 276 8.76 -6.99 18.98
N ILE A 277 8.54 -5.81 18.38
CA ILE A 277 7.32 -5.49 17.64
C ILE A 277 7.17 -6.45 16.47
N PHE A 278 8.21 -6.62 15.64
CA PHE A 278 8.13 -7.49 14.46
C PHE A 278 8.06 -8.97 14.83
N PHE A 279 8.72 -9.40 15.92
CA PHE A 279 8.53 -10.74 16.48
C PHE A 279 7.08 -10.97 16.90
N ALA A 280 6.49 -10.02 17.65
CA ALA A 280 5.10 -10.11 18.07
C ALA A 280 4.13 -10.10 16.89
N VAL A 281 4.40 -9.32 15.84
CA VAL A 281 3.62 -9.35 14.59
C VAL A 281 3.73 -10.71 13.90
N GLY A 282 4.92 -11.31 13.86
CA GLY A 282 5.13 -12.67 13.35
C GLY A 282 4.35 -13.73 14.13
N VAL A 283 4.38 -13.67 15.47
CA VAL A 283 3.59 -14.55 16.34
C VAL A 283 2.09 -14.33 16.14
N ALA A 284 1.62 -13.08 16.10
CA ALA A 284 0.23 -12.74 15.89
C ALA A 284 -0.31 -13.27 14.55
N ARG A 285 0.53 -13.31 13.51
CA ARG A 285 0.19 -13.94 12.22
C ARG A 285 -0.11 -15.44 12.37
N LEU A 286 0.62 -16.15 13.23
CA LEU A 286 0.39 -17.58 13.50
C LEU A 286 -0.91 -17.84 14.27
N LEU A 287 -1.35 -16.90 15.11
CA LEU A 287 -2.59 -17.04 15.87
C LEU A 287 -3.83 -17.11 14.98
N VAL A 288 -3.72 -16.71 13.70
CA VAL A 288 -4.77 -16.95 12.70
C VAL A 288 -5.10 -18.44 12.57
N LEU A 289 -4.14 -19.34 12.83
CA LEU A 289 -4.36 -20.79 12.83
C LEU A 289 -5.22 -21.30 13.99
N ALA A 290 -5.45 -20.48 15.03
CA ALA A 290 -6.36 -20.81 16.12
C ALA A 290 -7.83 -20.70 15.70
N VAL A 291 -8.11 -19.95 14.63
CA VAL A 291 -9.47 -19.63 14.24
C VAL A 291 -10.14 -20.90 13.70
N PRO A 292 -11.29 -21.32 14.24
CA PRO A 292 -11.98 -22.52 13.76
C PRO A 292 -12.31 -22.45 12.26
N ARG A 293 -12.27 -23.60 11.58
CA ARG A 293 -12.64 -23.72 10.16
C ARG A 293 -14.06 -23.25 9.84
N THR A 294 -14.95 -23.24 10.83
CA THR A 294 -16.30 -22.69 10.70
C THR A 294 -16.33 -21.17 10.50
N VAL A 295 -15.28 -20.47 10.95
CA VAL A 295 -15.13 -19.01 10.80
C VAL A 295 -14.23 -18.68 9.61
N ILE A 296 -13.13 -19.41 9.43
CA ILE A 296 -12.19 -19.24 8.32
C ILE A 296 -12.01 -20.60 7.63
N PRO A 297 -12.69 -20.85 6.50
CA PRO A 297 -12.63 -22.13 5.81
C PRO A 297 -11.22 -22.48 5.30
N GLU A 298 -10.48 -21.46 4.87
CA GLU A 298 -9.14 -21.57 4.29
C GLU A 298 -8.13 -20.76 5.09
N HIS A 299 -7.34 -21.44 5.93
CA HIS A 299 -6.35 -20.80 6.80
C HIS A 299 -5.25 -20.07 6.04
N ASP A 300 -4.85 -20.58 4.87
CA ASP A 300 -3.85 -19.93 4.02
C ASP A 300 -4.30 -18.54 3.61
N VAL A 301 -5.57 -18.39 3.24
CA VAL A 301 -6.16 -17.10 2.87
C VAL A 301 -6.06 -16.10 4.00
N ALA A 302 -6.40 -16.50 5.22
CA ALA A 302 -6.35 -15.61 6.37
C ALA A 302 -4.92 -15.21 6.76
N ILE A 303 -3.95 -16.12 6.62
CA ILE A 303 -2.53 -15.81 6.87
C ILE A 303 -1.99 -14.81 5.85
N HIS A 304 -2.42 -14.89 4.59
CA HIS A 304 -2.04 -13.92 3.56
C HIS A 304 -2.81 -12.59 3.70
N ALA A 305 -4.04 -12.63 4.23
CA ALA A 305 -4.83 -11.45 4.56
C ALA A 305 -4.31 -10.69 5.78
N PHE A 306 -3.51 -11.32 6.65
CA PHE A 306 -3.05 -10.75 7.92
C PHE A 306 -2.45 -9.34 7.78
N SER A 307 -1.50 -9.16 6.85
CA SER A 307 -0.85 -7.86 6.64
C SER A 307 -1.83 -6.79 6.13
N GLN A 308 -2.80 -7.20 5.32
CA GLN A 308 -3.87 -6.34 4.82
C GLN A 308 -4.81 -5.90 5.95
N THR A 309 -5.16 -6.82 6.86
CA THR A 309 -5.95 -6.54 8.07
C THR A 309 -5.19 -5.65 9.05
N LEU A 310 -3.89 -5.88 9.24
CA LEU A 310 -3.05 -5.03 10.08
C LEU A 310 -3.00 -3.59 9.53
N LEU A 311 -2.84 -3.44 8.21
CA LEU A 311 -2.87 -2.13 7.56
C LEU A 311 -4.25 -1.46 7.70
N ALA A 312 -5.34 -2.20 7.53
CA ALA A 312 -6.70 -1.70 7.79
C ALA A 312 -6.85 -1.15 9.23
N VAL A 313 -6.38 -1.89 10.24
CA VAL A 313 -6.39 -1.44 11.64
C VAL A 313 -5.59 -0.15 11.81
N ILE A 314 -4.39 -0.06 11.24
CA ILE A 314 -3.57 1.16 11.29
C ILE A 314 -4.30 2.35 10.66
N LEU A 315 -4.94 2.16 9.50
CA LEU A 315 -5.71 3.19 8.81
C LEU A 315 -6.91 3.67 9.64
N VAL A 316 -7.64 2.76 10.28
CA VAL A 316 -8.78 3.08 11.15
C VAL A 316 -8.33 3.87 12.38
N VAL A 317 -7.22 3.46 13.03
CA VAL A 317 -6.65 4.21 14.15
C VAL A 317 -6.18 5.59 13.71
N ALA A 318 -5.48 5.69 12.58
CA ALA A 318 -5.03 6.96 12.03
C ALA A 318 -6.21 7.89 11.71
N ALA A 319 -7.28 7.36 11.11
CA ALA A 319 -8.52 8.10 10.85
C ALA A 319 -9.18 8.59 12.16
N ALA A 320 -9.24 7.74 13.19
CA ALA A 320 -9.81 8.10 14.49
C ALA A 320 -9.02 9.19 15.21
N ILE A 321 -7.69 9.16 15.13
CA ILE A 321 -6.81 10.21 15.67
C ILE A 321 -7.01 11.50 14.87
N TRP A 322 -7.04 11.41 13.53
CA TRP A 322 -7.16 12.56 12.64
C TRP A 322 -8.49 13.30 12.77
N ALA A 323 -9.59 12.57 12.98
CA ALA A 323 -10.90 13.18 13.20
C ALA A 323 -10.96 14.03 14.49
N GLY A 324 -10.00 13.86 15.40
CA GLY A 324 -9.91 14.60 16.66
C GLY A 324 -11.04 14.25 17.65
N THR A 325 -10.95 14.82 18.86
CA THR A 325 -12.05 14.79 19.82
C THR A 325 -12.94 16.02 19.60
N PRO A 326 -14.26 15.87 19.37
CA PRO A 326 -15.18 17.01 19.32
C PRO A 326 -15.02 17.88 20.57
N ALA A 327 -15.04 19.20 20.39
CA ALA A 327 -15.00 20.14 21.51
C ALA A 327 -16.18 19.86 22.46
N GLY A 328 -15.87 19.57 23.73
CA GLY A 328 -16.88 19.29 24.78
C GLY A 328 -17.24 17.82 25.00
N ALA A 329 -16.75 16.87 24.19
CA ALA A 329 -16.94 15.45 24.49
C ALA A 329 -16.05 15.01 25.67
N ARG A 330 -16.60 14.20 26.61
CA ARG A 330 -15.79 13.50 27.62
C ARG A 330 -14.63 12.80 26.91
N ARG A 331 -13.47 12.80 27.55
CA ARG A 331 -12.16 12.36 27.08
C ARG A 331 -12.07 10.85 26.76
N THR A 332 -13.07 10.25 26.12
CA THR A 332 -12.88 9.00 25.37
C THR A 332 -11.99 9.37 24.18
N GLY A 333 -10.67 9.34 24.43
CA GLY A 333 -9.66 9.74 23.46
C GLY A 333 -9.82 8.97 22.15
N GLY A 334 -9.28 9.51 21.05
CA GLY A 334 -9.38 8.89 19.71
C GLY A 334 -9.06 7.39 19.66
N ALA A 335 -8.25 6.89 20.61
CA ALA A 335 -8.00 5.46 20.81
C ALA A 335 -9.27 4.63 21.11
N GLY A 336 -10.16 5.10 21.99
CA GLY A 336 -11.41 4.39 22.31
C GLY A 336 -12.36 4.33 21.11
N ARG A 337 -12.45 5.42 20.34
CA ARG A 337 -13.22 5.44 19.08
C ARG A 337 -12.61 4.50 18.03
N GLY A 338 -11.29 4.52 17.87
CA GLY A 338 -10.57 3.61 16.97
C GLY A 338 -10.82 2.15 17.34
N GLY A 339 -10.73 1.80 18.64
CA GLY A 339 -11.03 0.46 19.13
C GLY A 339 -12.46 0.02 18.82
N LEU A 340 -13.45 0.85 19.12
CA LEU A 340 -14.85 0.57 18.80
C LEU A 340 -15.05 0.39 17.29
N ALA A 341 -14.48 1.29 16.47
CA ALA A 341 -14.56 1.22 15.02
C ALA A 341 -13.97 -0.07 14.44
N ILE A 342 -12.82 -0.52 14.96
CA ILE A 342 -12.21 -1.80 14.59
C ILE A 342 -13.14 -2.96 14.92
N VAL A 343 -13.63 -3.03 16.17
CA VAL A 343 -14.52 -4.11 16.61
C VAL A 343 -15.79 -4.15 15.76
N THR A 344 -16.43 -3.01 15.51
CA THR A 344 -17.63 -2.95 14.67
C THR A 344 -17.34 -3.35 13.23
N GLY A 345 -16.22 -2.91 12.64
CA GLY A 345 -15.80 -3.31 11.30
C GLY A 345 -15.55 -4.82 11.20
N CYS A 346 -14.86 -5.41 12.18
CA CYS A 346 -14.63 -6.86 12.25
C CYS A 346 -15.94 -7.64 12.37
N LEU A 347 -16.87 -7.20 13.24
CA LEU A 347 -18.17 -7.84 13.39
C LEU A 347 -19.00 -7.77 12.11
N LEU A 348 -18.99 -6.63 11.42
CA LEU A 348 -19.68 -6.48 10.13
C LEU A 348 -19.05 -7.37 9.05
N ALA A 349 -17.71 -7.43 8.96
CA ALA A 349 -17.04 -8.32 8.03
C ALA A 349 -17.37 -9.80 8.33
N ALA A 350 -17.40 -10.20 9.60
CA ALA A 350 -17.66 -11.59 9.99
C ALA A 350 -19.12 -12.01 9.80
N VAL A 351 -20.09 -11.13 10.08
CA VAL A 351 -21.52 -11.47 10.05
C VAL A 351 -22.14 -11.08 8.72
N ALA A 352 -22.09 -9.81 8.36
CA ALA A 352 -22.71 -9.32 7.13
C ALA A 352 -21.92 -9.77 5.89
N GLY A 353 -20.61 -9.95 6.02
CA GLY A 353 -19.75 -10.40 4.92
C GLY A 353 -20.14 -11.77 4.33
N LEU A 354 -20.68 -12.68 5.15
CA LEU A 354 -21.18 -13.99 4.71
C LEU A 354 -22.28 -13.83 3.65
N PHE A 355 -23.26 -12.98 3.93
CA PHE A 355 -24.37 -12.69 3.03
C PHE A 355 -23.96 -11.75 1.88
N TRP A 356 -22.99 -10.86 2.14
CA TRP A 356 -22.55 -9.86 1.18
C TRP A 356 -21.92 -10.48 -0.06
N GLY A 357 -21.07 -11.50 0.12
CA GLY A 357 -20.50 -12.25 -1.00
C GLY A 357 -21.55 -12.94 -1.86
N ASP A 358 -22.55 -13.55 -1.23
CA ASP A 358 -23.66 -14.21 -1.94
C ASP A 358 -24.53 -13.21 -2.70
N LEU A 359 -24.85 -12.08 -2.08
CA LEU A 359 -25.60 -11.00 -2.71
C LEU A 359 -24.90 -10.48 -3.97
N LEU A 360 -23.58 -10.25 -3.89
CA LEU A 360 -22.80 -9.80 -5.05
C LEU A 360 -22.76 -10.86 -6.15
N ARG A 361 -22.55 -12.13 -5.80
CA ARG A 361 -22.56 -13.23 -6.78
C ARG A 361 -23.93 -13.37 -7.45
N ALA A 362 -25.01 -13.24 -6.70
CA ALA A 362 -26.37 -13.23 -7.23
C ALA A 362 -26.62 -12.03 -8.16
N ALA A 363 -26.15 -10.84 -7.78
CA ALA A 363 -26.28 -9.63 -8.61
C ALA A 363 -25.49 -9.77 -9.92
N VAL A 364 -24.26 -10.29 -9.86
CA VAL A 364 -23.41 -10.57 -11.04
C VAL A 364 -24.04 -11.66 -11.92
N GLY A 365 -24.57 -12.72 -11.32
CA GLY A 365 -25.29 -13.79 -12.04
C GLY A 365 -26.57 -13.28 -12.72
N GLY A 366 -27.29 -12.36 -12.10
CA GLY A 366 -28.50 -11.76 -12.67
C GLY A 366 -28.26 -10.96 -13.96
N VAL A 367 -27.04 -10.44 -14.16
CA VAL A 367 -26.65 -9.73 -15.38
C VAL A 367 -25.83 -10.59 -16.34
N GLN A 368 -25.60 -11.87 -16.02
CA GLN A 368 -24.81 -12.78 -16.85
C GLN A 368 -25.42 -12.98 -18.24
N GLY A 369 -26.75 -12.89 -18.39
CA GLY A 369 -27.40 -12.93 -19.72
C GLY A 369 -27.07 -11.74 -20.62
N LEU A 370 -26.65 -10.61 -20.03
CA LEU A 370 -26.21 -9.40 -20.74
C LEU A 370 -24.70 -9.40 -20.97
N VAL A 371 -23.96 -9.95 -20.01
CA VAL A 371 -22.50 -10.04 -20.03
C VAL A 371 -22.15 -11.52 -19.97
N GLY A 372 -22.18 -12.18 -21.15
CA GLY A 372 -22.20 -13.65 -21.31
C GLY A 372 -21.15 -14.45 -20.54
N ASN A 373 -20.10 -13.79 -20.03
CA ASN A 373 -18.95 -14.43 -19.40
C ASN A 373 -18.80 -14.12 -17.91
N ALA A 374 -19.82 -13.55 -17.26
CA ALA A 374 -19.79 -13.18 -15.84
C ALA A 374 -19.57 -14.37 -14.87
N GLY A 375 -19.70 -15.61 -15.35
CA GLY A 375 -19.54 -16.84 -14.56
C GLY A 375 -18.20 -17.57 -14.73
N HIS A 376 -17.22 -16.99 -15.44
CA HIS A 376 -15.92 -17.65 -15.62
C HIS A 376 -15.17 -17.79 -14.29
N GLN A 377 -14.65 -18.99 -14.00
CA GLN A 377 -13.83 -19.24 -12.82
C GLN A 377 -12.42 -18.71 -13.06
N TYR A 378 -11.98 -17.78 -12.22
CA TYR A 378 -10.60 -17.26 -12.19
C TYR A 378 -9.82 -17.92 -11.05
N SER A 379 -8.50 -18.02 -11.20
CA SER A 379 -7.67 -18.56 -10.12
C SER A 379 -7.59 -17.55 -8.97
N ASP A 380 -8.01 -17.96 -7.78
CA ASP A 380 -7.85 -17.18 -6.54
C ASP A 380 -6.89 -17.90 -5.59
N SER A 381 -5.65 -18.09 -6.06
CA SER A 381 -4.63 -18.92 -5.38
C SER A 381 -4.28 -18.48 -3.96
N GLN A 382 -4.67 -17.27 -3.54
CA GLN A 382 -4.47 -16.77 -2.18
C GLN A 382 -5.77 -16.30 -1.51
N GLY A 383 -6.94 -16.67 -2.05
CA GLY A 383 -8.27 -16.31 -1.54
C GLY A 383 -8.53 -14.80 -1.44
N ALA A 384 -7.79 -13.98 -2.17
CA ALA A 384 -7.89 -12.54 -2.10
C ALA A 384 -9.23 -12.03 -2.62
N LEU A 385 -9.80 -12.66 -3.65
CA LEU A 385 -11.13 -12.33 -4.15
C LEU A 385 -12.22 -12.88 -3.23
N ALA A 386 -12.03 -14.07 -2.66
CA ALA A 386 -12.98 -14.67 -1.73
C ALA A 386 -13.25 -13.78 -0.51
N ILE A 387 -12.20 -13.19 0.08
CA ILE A 387 -12.34 -12.32 1.27
C ILE A 387 -12.67 -10.86 0.93
N LEU A 388 -12.43 -10.44 -0.32
CA LEU A 388 -12.51 -9.04 -0.74
C LEU A 388 -13.84 -8.38 -0.32
N PRO A 389 -15.02 -8.99 -0.55
CA PRO A 389 -16.29 -8.34 -0.27
C PRO A 389 -16.47 -8.01 1.21
N ALA A 390 -16.27 -9.01 2.07
CA ALA A 390 -16.41 -8.89 3.51
C ALA A 390 -15.37 -7.92 4.09
N PHE A 391 -14.12 -8.00 3.63
CA PHE A 391 -13.05 -7.12 4.06
C PHE A 391 -13.35 -5.65 3.74
N GLN A 392 -13.74 -5.34 2.49
CA GLN A 392 -14.02 -3.96 2.07
C GLN A 392 -15.21 -3.38 2.83
N LEU A 393 -16.27 -4.17 3.06
CA LEU A 393 -17.43 -3.74 3.84
C LEU A 393 -17.05 -3.40 5.28
N GLY A 394 -16.31 -4.28 5.95
CA GLY A 394 -15.84 -4.06 7.32
C GLY A 394 -14.90 -2.86 7.43
N LEU A 395 -13.95 -2.72 6.51
CA LEU A 395 -13.02 -1.59 6.47
C LEU A 395 -13.75 -0.26 6.23
N PHE A 396 -14.68 -0.21 5.27
CA PHE A 396 -15.49 0.98 5.01
C PHE A 396 -16.25 1.41 6.26
N ALA A 397 -16.95 0.48 6.91
CA ALA A 397 -17.71 0.76 8.13
C ALA A 397 -16.80 1.24 9.28
N ALA A 398 -15.66 0.59 9.49
CA ALA A 398 -14.69 0.99 10.50
C ALA A 398 -14.16 2.42 10.25
N LEU A 399 -13.76 2.73 9.02
CA LEU A 399 -13.29 4.08 8.66
C LEU A 399 -14.39 5.13 8.84
N TRP A 400 -15.63 4.81 8.46
CA TRP A 400 -16.78 5.70 8.61
C TRP A 400 -17.03 6.06 10.09
N LEU A 401 -16.99 5.05 10.97
CA LEU A 401 -17.14 5.23 12.42
C LEU A 401 -15.94 5.95 13.04
N ALA A 402 -14.72 5.61 12.65
CA ALA A 402 -13.51 6.25 13.13
C ALA A 402 -13.51 7.76 12.86
N LEU A 403 -14.04 8.17 11.71
CA LEU A 403 -14.18 9.59 11.35
C LEU A 403 -15.36 10.32 12.02
N GLY A 404 -16.11 9.66 12.91
CA GLY A 404 -17.25 10.24 13.60
C GLY A 404 -18.41 10.60 12.66
N ALA A 405 -18.55 9.88 11.54
CA ALA A 405 -19.54 10.17 10.51
C ALA A 405 -20.92 9.54 10.78
N GLU A 406 -21.16 9.07 12.01
CA GLU A 406 -22.41 8.44 12.47
C GLU A 406 -23.66 9.29 12.20
N ARG A 407 -23.56 10.61 12.32
CA ARG A 407 -24.68 11.53 12.05
C ARG A 407 -25.06 11.61 10.57
N ALA A 408 -24.17 11.19 9.67
CA ALA A 408 -24.37 11.20 8.23
C ALA A 408 -24.75 9.81 7.68
N TRP A 409 -25.53 9.03 8.42
CA TRP A 409 -25.88 7.63 8.08
C TRP A 409 -26.40 7.43 6.65
N ARG A 410 -27.18 8.37 6.10
CA ARG A 410 -27.66 8.30 4.70
C ARG A 410 -26.51 8.26 3.69
N ARG A 411 -25.44 9.04 3.92
CA ARG A 411 -24.23 9.00 3.09
C ARG A 411 -23.43 7.72 3.31
N GLY A 412 -23.42 7.21 4.54
CA GLY A 412 -22.83 5.90 4.85
C GLY A 412 -23.50 4.78 4.05
N LEU A 413 -24.84 4.74 4.03
CA LEU A 413 -25.61 3.78 3.22
C LEU A 413 -25.38 3.96 1.72
N ALA A 414 -25.36 5.20 1.22
CA ALA A 414 -25.00 5.47 -0.17
C ALA A 414 -23.59 4.98 -0.51
N GLY A 415 -22.66 5.11 0.44
CA GLY A 415 -21.34 4.48 0.38
C GLY A 415 -21.44 2.98 0.24
N ILE A 416 -22.13 2.27 1.15
CA ILE A 416 -22.29 0.81 1.05
C ILE A 416 -22.86 0.39 -0.32
N GLY A 417 -23.86 1.11 -0.83
CA GLY A 417 -24.41 0.85 -2.18
C GLY A 417 -23.40 1.08 -3.31
N LEU A 418 -22.63 2.16 -3.26
CA LEU A 418 -21.55 2.41 -4.22
C LEU A 418 -20.45 1.35 -4.13
N LEU A 419 -20.16 0.83 -2.93
CA LEU A 419 -19.14 -0.20 -2.73
C LEU A 419 -19.60 -1.50 -3.38
N ALA A 420 -20.86 -1.87 -3.18
CA ALA A 420 -21.47 -3.03 -3.82
C ALA A 420 -21.39 -2.93 -5.35
N LEU A 421 -21.72 -1.76 -5.91
CA LEU A 421 -21.63 -1.51 -7.34
C LEU A 421 -20.20 -1.66 -7.85
N LEU A 422 -19.23 -1.05 -7.17
CA LEU A 422 -17.81 -1.14 -7.53
C LEU A 422 -17.28 -2.58 -7.46
N GLN A 423 -17.72 -3.37 -6.48
CA GLN A 423 -17.37 -4.79 -6.37
C GLN A 423 -18.00 -5.62 -7.47
N ALA A 424 -19.28 -5.42 -7.77
CA ALA A 424 -19.95 -6.12 -8.87
C ALA A 424 -19.29 -5.80 -10.23
N LEU A 425 -18.97 -4.52 -10.48
CA LEU A 425 -18.26 -4.10 -11.67
C LEU A 425 -16.86 -4.70 -11.76
N LEU A 426 -16.13 -4.80 -10.64
CA LEU A 426 -14.85 -5.50 -10.61
C LEU A 426 -15.01 -6.97 -11.01
N LEU A 427 -15.93 -7.70 -10.37
CA LEU A 427 -16.15 -9.13 -10.65
C LEU A 427 -16.55 -9.37 -12.11
N LEU A 428 -17.44 -8.54 -12.66
CA LEU A 428 -17.81 -8.58 -14.08
C LEU A 428 -16.61 -8.32 -14.99
N SER A 429 -15.81 -7.30 -14.67
CA SER A 429 -14.61 -6.95 -15.45
C SER A 429 -13.58 -8.07 -15.42
N LEU A 430 -13.37 -8.69 -14.25
CA LEU A 430 -12.44 -9.82 -14.10
C LEU A 430 -12.92 -11.05 -14.87
N GLY A 431 -14.21 -11.40 -14.78
CA GLY A 431 -14.78 -12.51 -15.54
C GLY A 431 -14.64 -12.31 -17.05
N GLU A 432 -14.90 -11.09 -17.54
CA GLU A 432 -14.76 -10.75 -18.95
C GLU A 432 -13.30 -10.76 -19.43
N LEU A 433 -12.37 -10.22 -18.62
CA LEU A 433 -10.94 -10.24 -18.93
C LEU A 433 -10.37 -11.66 -18.94
N ALA A 434 -10.75 -12.48 -17.96
CA ALA A 434 -10.35 -13.87 -17.89
C ALA A 434 -10.89 -14.66 -19.09
N PHE A 435 -12.17 -14.49 -19.44
CA PHE A 435 -12.76 -15.19 -20.58
C PHE A 435 -12.19 -14.77 -21.93
N ARG A 436 -12.14 -13.46 -22.22
CA ARG A 436 -11.73 -12.98 -23.55
C ARG A 436 -10.25 -13.07 -23.80
N PHE A 437 -9.46 -12.89 -22.74
CA PHE A 437 -8.02 -12.71 -22.88
C PHE A 437 -7.23 -13.73 -22.06
N GLY A 438 -7.85 -14.58 -21.25
CA GLY A 438 -7.13 -15.51 -20.37
C GLY A 438 -6.27 -14.79 -19.35
N LEU A 439 -6.73 -13.64 -18.82
CA LEU A 439 -6.00 -12.88 -17.81
C LEU A 439 -6.52 -13.26 -16.42
N ASP A 440 -5.69 -13.94 -15.64
CA ASP A 440 -5.94 -14.10 -14.22
C ASP A 440 -5.59 -12.79 -13.48
N PRO A 441 -6.43 -12.36 -12.52
CA PRO A 441 -6.17 -11.16 -11.75
C PRO A 441 -4.96 -11.35 -10.84
N HIS A 442 -3.99 -10.44 -10.95
CA HIS A 442 -2.83 -10.45 -10.05
C HIS A 442 -3.27 -10.15 -8.60
N VAL A 443 -2.92 -11.03 -7.66
CA VAL A 443 -3.32 -10.95 -6.23
C VAL A 443 -3.01 -9.59 -5.61
N GLY A 444 -1.86 -8.99 -5.95
CA GLY A 444 -1.46 -7.67 -5.45
C GLY A 444 -2.42 -6.56 -5.84
N LEU A 445 -3.03 -6.62 -7.02
CA LEU A 445 -4.02 -5.63 -7.47
C LEU A 445 -5.31 -5.75 -6.69
N ILE A 446 -5.78 -6.98 -6.48
CA ILE A 446 -6.98 -7.26 -5.70
C ILE A 446 -6.83 -6.72 -4.28
N ARG A 447 -5.68 -6.97 -3.63
CA ARG A 447 -5.39 -6.46 -2.28
C ARG A 447 -5.26 -4.95 -2.23
N THR A 448 -4.63 -4.36 -3.24
CA THR A 448 -4.53 -2.90 -3.36
C THR A 448 -5.92 -2.28 -3.48
N TRP A 449 -6.77 -2.86 -4.34
CA TRP A 449 -8.17 -2.46 -4.49
C TRP A 449 -8.98 -2.63 -3.21
N ALA A 450 -8.74 -3.73 -2.46
CA ALA A 450 -9.36 -4.01 -1.18
C ALA A 450 -9.22 -2.85 -0.18
N ILE A 451 -8.10 -2.13 -0.22
CA ILE A 451 -7.84 -0.98 0.65
C ILE A 451 -8.25 0.34 -0.01
N ALA A 452 -7.91 0.51 -1.29
CA ALA A 452 -8.07 1.77 -2.01
C ALA A 452 -9.55 2.17 -2.16
N ALA A 453 -10.44 1.22 -2.47
CA ALA A 453 -11.85 1.54 -2.71
C ALA A 453 -12.55 2.06 -1.44
N PRO A 454 -12.52 1.38 -0.28
CA PRO A 454 -13.09 1.93 0.97
C PRO A 454 -12.53 3.31 1.35
N LEU A 455 -11.21 3.50 1.23
CA LEU A 455 -10.57 4.79 1.50
C LEU A 455 -11.07 5.89 0.56
N GLY A 456 -11.09 5.62 -0.74
CA GLY A 456 -11.55 6.58 -1.76
C GLY A 456 -13.01 6.96 -1.54
N MET A 457 -13.85 5.99 -1.20
CA MET A 457 -15.26 6.23 -0.90
C MET A 457 -15.48 7.09 0.33
N VAL A 458 -14.79 6.76 1.43
CA VAL A 458 -14.81 7.58 2.64
C VAL A 458 -14.34 8.99 2.32
N TRP A 459 -13.26 9.15 1.55
CA TRP A 459 -12.75 10.46 1.14
C TRP A 459 -13.76 11.27 0.31
N LEU A 460 -14.48 10.63 -0.61
CA LEU A 460 -15.49 11.28 -1.46
C LEU A 460 -16.73 11.72 -0.68
N LEU A 461 -17.21 10.86 0.22
CA LEU A 461 -18.49 11.01 0.90
C LEU A 461 -18.38 11.75 2.24
N TRP A 462 -17.22 11.66 2.89
CA TRP A 462 -16.96 12.34 4.13
C TRP A 462 -16.62 13.80 3.86
N ARG A 463 -17.54 14.68 4.24
CA ARG A 463 -17.27 16.12 4.35
C ARG A 463 -17.27 16.44 5.84
N PRO A 464 -16.17 16.94 6.41
CA PRO A 464 -16.22 17.46 7.77
C PRO A 464 -17.35 18.49 7.79
N ALA A 465 -18.28 18.35 8.73
CA ALA A 465 -19.26 19.40 8.98
C ALA A 465 -18.46 20.69 9.08
N ALA A 466 -18.70 21.64 8.17
CA ALA A 466 -17.95 22.88 8.15
C ALA A 466 -18.06 23.44 9.57
N ALA A 467 -16.95 23.38 10.33
CA ALA A 467 -16.87 23.88 11.69
C ALA A 467 -17.45 25.28 11.60
N GLY A 468 -18.55 25.49 12.34
CA GLY A 468 -19.62 26.40 11.96
C GLY A 468 -19.09 27.62 11.23
N ARG A 469 -19.68 27.95 10.08
CA ARG A 469 -19.73 29.35 9.66
C ARG A 469 -20.10 30.08 10.93
N THR A 470 -19.15 30.81 11.50
CA THR A 470 -19.42 31.73 12.57
C THR A 470 -20.60 32.51 12.06
N SER A 471 -21.78 32.31 12.66
CA SER A 471 -22.93 33.15 12.38
C SER A 471 -22.35 34.57 12.38
N PRO A 472 -22.51 35.36 11.30
CA PRO A 472 -21.94 36.69 11.25
C PRO A 472 -22.29 37.36 12.58
N LEU A 473 -21.25 37.83 13.29
CA LEU A 473 -21.45 38.52 14.56
C LEU A 473 -22.62 39.48 14.38
N PRO A 474 -23.63 39.46 15.27
CA PRO A 474 -24.72 40.43 15.17
C PRO A 474 -24.09 41.83 15.04
N PRO A 475 -24.57 42.67 14.11
CA PRO A 475 -23.98 43.98 13.88
C PRO A 475 -23.88 44.71 15.22
N SER A 476 -22.68 45.24 15.50
CA SER A 476 -22.44 46.05 16.70
C SER A 476 -23.53 47.13 16.79
N PRO A 477 -24.19 47.33 17.95
CA PRO A 477 -25.16 48.40 18.09
C PRO A 477 -24.48 49.73 17.76
N LEU A 478 -25.11 50.49 16.86
CA LEU A 478 -24.63 51.83 16.48
C LEU A 478 -24.50 52.69 17.74
N PRO A 479 -23.43 53.50 17.88
CA PRO A 479 -23.32 54.44 18.98
C PRO A 479 -24.52 55.40 18.96
N GLN A 480 -25.23 55.48 20.10
CA GLN A 480 -26.31 56.43 20.31
C GLN A 480 -25.73 57.86 20.26
N PRO A 481 -26.28 58.78 19.47
CA PRO A 481 -25.91 60.19 19.55
C PRO A 481 -26.38 60.78 20.88
N GLY A 482 -25.43 61.34 21.64
CA GLY A 482 -25.67 62.10 22.86
C GLY A 482 -25.77 63.60 22.60
#